data_AF-A0A355FKL2-F1
#
_entry.id   AF-A0A355FKL2-F1
#
_cell.length_a   1.000
_cell.length_b   1.000
_cell.length_c   1.000
_cell.angle_alpha   90.00
_cell.angle_beta   90.00
_cell.angle_gamma   90.00
#
_symmetry.space_group_name_H-M   'P 1'
#
loop_
_entity.id
_entity.type
_entity.pdbx_description
1 polymer ?
#
loop_
_entity_poly.entity_id
_entity_poly.type
_entity_poly.pdbx_seq_one_letter_code
_entity_poly.pdbx_strand_id
1 'polypeptide(L)'
;MPLLLISSLKVYKIILRYNMQQINRKILIFLFLFFFTMVVSAQENDEQKLIDLLTTGRFFEAKEFYEQAEKDSVFDPFFRLYYKYEIARMLNRTDSAAFFLEQLLERGDEYFGAFKYQFYDLLLELYTFNLQDYKKAMLTCERIQKSLENNHFGKELEDIANDPQYVENRKKQIRKREKYPTVKFSRKDSNNPLKFKDDNKFLFFDAVYNNKTLH
;
A
#
# COMPACT_ATOMS: atom_id res chain seq x y z
N MET A 1 41.06 -31.35 60.12
CA MET A 1 39.86 -30.49 59.94
C MET A 1 39.92 -29.38 58.87
N PRO A 2 41.05 -28.98 58.23
CA PRO A 2 41.04 -27.86 57.27
C PRO A 2 40.67 -28.25 55.81
N LEU A 3 40.78 -29.53 55.43
CA LEU A 3 40.52 -30.01 54.05
C LEU A 3 39.05 -29.94 53.63
N LEU A 4 38.11 -30.14 54.56
CA LEU A 4 36.66 -30.07 54.28
C LEU A 4 36.19 -28.63 53.99
N LEU A 5 36.75 -27.64 54.69
CA LEU A 5 36.45 -26.21 54.49
C LEU A 5 36.93 -25.68 53.13
N ILE A 6 38.06 -26.18 52.62
CA ILE A 6 38.59 -25.78 51.30
C ILE A 6 37.73 -26.35 50.17
N SER A 7 37.19 -27.57 50.35
CA SER A 7 36.31 -28.21 49.37
C SER A 7 34.95 -27.51 49.26
N SER A 8 34.35 -27.10 50.37
CA SER A 8 33.07 -26.38 50.39
C SER A 8 33.17 -24.98 49.79
N LEU A 9 34.28 -24.27 50.01
CA LEU A 9 34.56 -22.97 49.41
C LEU A 9 34.69 -23.03 47.88
N LYS A 10 35.30 -24.09 47.33
CA LYS A 10 35.40 -24.28 45.87
C LYS A 10 34.04 -24.51 45.23
N VAL A 11 33.20 -25.35 45.84
CA VAL A 11 31.84 -25.63 45.34
C VAL A 11 30.97 -24.37 45.39
N TYR A 12 31.02 -23.62 46.49
CA TYR A 12 30.29 -22.36 46.63
C TYR A 12 30.68 -21.33 45.54
N LYS A 13 31.98 -21.23 45.21
CA LYS A 13 32.48 -20.33 44.17
C LYS A 13 32.01 -20.71 42.76
N ILE A 14 31.83 -22.00 42.47
CA ILE A 14 31.30 -22.49 41.19
C ILE A 14 29.81 -22.17 41.07
N ILE A 15 29.03 -22.42 42.12
CA ILE A 15 27.59 -22.12 42.17
C ILE A 15 27.35 -20.62 42.00
N LEU A 16 28.13 -19.78 42.70
CA LEU A 16 28.09 -18.33 42.55
C LEU A 16 28.39 -17.88 41.11
N ARG A 17 29.41 -18.45 40.46
CA ARG A 17 29.73 -18.11 39.05
C ARG A 17 28.61 -18.51 38.10
N TYR A 18 28.03 -19.70 38.28
CA TYR A 18 26.93 -20.17 37.45
C TYR A 18 25.68 -19.30 37.61
N ASN A 19 25.33 -18.94 38.85
CA ASN A 19 24.20 -18.04 39.14
C ASN A 19 24.44 -16.62 38.58
N MET A 20 25.67 -16.09 38.70
CA MET A 20 26.04 -14.80 38.11
C MET A 20 25.96 -14.83 36.56
N GLN A 21 26.34 -15.93 35.92
CA GLN A 21 26.18 -16.10 34.47
C GLN A 21 24.70 -16.19 34.05
N GLN A 22 23.87 -16.88 34.82
CA GLN A 22 22.42 -16.96 34.59
C GLN A 22 21.75 -15.59 34.76
N ILE A 23 22.14 -14.82 35.79
CA ILE A 23 21.67 -13.45 36.02
C ILE A 23 22.11 -12.54 34.86
N ASN A 24 23.37 -12.60 34.43
CA ASN A 24 23.87 -11.81 33.30
C ASN A 24 23.15 -12.14 31.98
N ARG A 25 22.83 -13.42 31.74
CA ARG A 25 22.02 -13.84 30.58
C ARG A 25 20.60 -13.28 30.63
N LYS A 26 19.95 -13.33 31.79
CA LYS A 26 18.60 -12.76 31.97
C LYS A 26 18.58 -11.25 31.79
N ILE A 27 19.59 -10.55 32.31
CA ILE A 27 19.77 -9.11 32.11
C ILE A 27 19.97 -8.78 30.63
N LEU A 28 20.81 -9.56 29.93
CA LEU A 28 21.04 -9.37 28.49
C LEU A 28 19.76 -9.57 27.66
N ILE A 29 18.96 -10.60 27.97
CA ILE A 29 17.68 -10.85 27.31
C ILE A 29 16.69 -9.71 27.60
N PHE A 30 16.63 -9.26 28.86
CA PHE A 30 15.76 -8.14 29.24
C PHE A 30 16.14 -6.84 28.52
N LEU A 31 17.44 -6.53 28.43
CA LEU A 31 17.92 -5.37 27.67
C LEU A 31 17.57 -5.52 26.19
N PHE A 32 17.78 -6.69 25.60
CA PHE A 32 17.43 -6.94 24.19
C PHE A 32 15.93 -6.73 23.94
N LEU A 33 15.06 -7.26 24.80
CA LEU A 33 13.61 -7.07 24.70
C LEU A 33 13.23 -5.58 24.87
N PHE A 34 13.85 -4.88 25.82
CA PHE A 34 13.60 -3.46 26.03
C PHE A 34 14.01 -2.61 24.82
N PHE A 35 15.22 -2.82 24.27
CA PHE A 35 15.65 -2.15 23.05
C PHE A 35 14.77 -2.50 21.86
N PHE A 36 14.33 -3.76 21.75
CA PHE A 36 13.40 -4.19 20.69
C PHE A 36 12.06 -3.44 20.78
N THR A 37 11.48 -3.30 21.97
CA THR A 37 10.23 -2.53 22.14
C THR A 37 10.37 -1.05 21.78
N MET A 38 11.52 -0.44 22.10
CA MET A 38 11.82 0.95 21.71
C MET A 38 11.92 1.11 20.18
N VAL A 39 12.58 0.17 19.50
CA VAL A 39 12.70 0.18 18.04
C VAL A 39 11.33 0.02 17.38
N VAL A 40 10.51 -0.93 17.83
CA VAL A 40 9.15 -1.13 17.30
C VAL A 40 8.28 0.11 17.51
N SER A 41 8.36 0.75 18.67
CA SER A 41 7.58 1.96 18.96
C SER A 41 8.01 3.16 18.10
N ALA A 42 9.30 3.27 17.77
CA ALA A 42 9.81 4.29 16.86
C ALA A 42 9.33 4.05 15.41
N GLN A 43 9.30 2.79 14.97
CA GLN A 43 8.80 2.41 13.65
C GLN A 43 7.31 2.73 13.48
N GLU A 44 6.48 2.39 14.48
CA GLU A 44 5.04 2.69 14.46
C GLU A 44 4.77 4.19 14.31
N ASN A 45 5.60 5.04 14.93
CA ASN A 45 5.51 6.49 14.80
C ASN A 45 5.88 6.99 13.39
N ASP A 46 6.93 6.42 12.78
CA ASP A 46 7.33 6.75 11.41
C ASP A 46 6.27 6.33 10.39
N GLU A 47 5.68 5.14 10.55
CA GLU A 47 4.63 4.60 9.70
C GLU A 47 3.36 5.43 9.78
N GLN A 48 2.92 5.78 10.99
CA GLN A 48 1.76 6.65 11.20
C GLN A 48 1.97 8.02 10.56
N LYS A 49 3.15 8.62 10.77
CA LYS A 49 3.49 9.91 10.15
C LYS A 49 3.48 9.84 8.62
N LEU A 50 3.98 8.76 8.03
CA LEU A 50 3.93 8.54 6.59
C LEU A 50 2.48 8.49 6.09
N ILE A 51 1.62 7.71 6.75
CA ILE A 51 0.19 7.61 6.41
C ILE A 51 -0.50 8.96 6.51
N ASP A 52 -0.26 9.73 7.57
CA ASP A 52 -0.88 11.05 7.76
C ASP A 52 -0.47 12.00 6.63
N LEU A 53 0.80 12.03 6.23
CA LEU A 53 1.27 12.85 5.12
C LEU A 53 0.63 12.45 3.79
N LEU A 54 0.51 11.15 3.53
CA LEU A 54 -0.10 10.64 2.30
C LEU A 54 -1.61 10.91 2.24
N THR A 55 -2.33 10.65 3.32
CA THR A 55 -3.80 10.81 3.40
C THR A 55 -4.24 12.28 3.41
N THR A 56 -3.41 13.19 3.94
CA THR A 56 -3.64 14.65 3.90
C THR A 56 -3.18 15.31 2.60
N GLY A 57 -2.63 14.55 1.65
CA GLY A 57 -2.18 15.06 0.36
C GLY A 57 -0.90 15.88 0.39
N ARG A 58 -0.10 15.77 1.46
CA ARG A 58 1.19 16.47 1.62
C ARG A 58 2.32 15.70 0.93
N PHE A 59 2.20 15.53 -0.38
CA PHE A 59 3.01 14.57 -1.15
C PHE A 59 4.51 14.87 -1.19
N PHE A 60 4.90 16.13 -1.33
CA PHE A 60 6.31 16.51 -1.35
C PHE A 60 6.98 16.19 0.00
N GLU A 61 6.28 16.50 1.08
CA GLU A 61 6.73 16.20 2.44
C GLU A 61 6.76 14.70 2.72
N ALA A 62 5.76 13.94 2.24
CA ALA A 62 5.75 12.48 2.34
C ALA A 62 6.95 11.86 1.61
N LYS A 63 7.27 12.37 0.42
CA LYS A 63 8.41 11.91 -0.38
C LYS A 63 9.73 12.19 0.32
N GLU A 64 9.95 13.42 0.77
CA GLU A 64 11.18 13.79 1.49
C GLU A 64 11.33 13.00 2.79
N PHE A 65 10.24 12.85 3.55
CA PHE A 65 10.22 12.05 4.76
C PHE A 65 10.58 10.59 4.47
N TYR A 66 9.95 9.97 3.46
CA TYR A 66 10.24 8.58 3.10
C TYR A 66 11.70 8.40 2.63
N GLU A 67 12.24 9.30 1.81
CA GLU A 67 13.65 9.22 1.35
C GLU A 67 14.68 9.38 2.47
N GLN A 68 14.34 10.14 3.52
CA GLN A 68 15.17 10.26 4.73
C GLN A 68 15.03 9.01 5.59
N ALA A 69 13.80 8.60 5.89
CA ALA A 69 13.50 7.50 6.80
C ALA A 69 13.87 6.14 6.22
N GLU A 70 13.78 5.91 4.90
CA GLU A 70 14.13 4.62 4.27
C GLU A 70 15.59 4.22 4.49
N LYS A 71 16.48 5.19 4.76
CA LYS A 71 17.90 4.92 5.05
C LYS A 71 18.11 4.36 6.45
N ASP A 72 17.29 4.79 7.40
CA ASP A 72 17.53 4.59 8.83
C ASP A 72 16.43 3.74 9.51
N SER A 73 15.28 3.57 8.86
CA SER A 73 14.08 2.93 9.39
C SER A 73 13.63 1.77 8.50
N VAL A 74 13.27 0.66 9.15
CA VAL A 74 12.74 -0.53 8.46
C VAL A 74 11.22 -0.45 8.49
N PHE A 75 10.63 0.22 7.50
CA PHE A 75 9.18 0.23 7.31
C PHE A 75 8.64 -1.20 7.11
N ASP A 76 7.40 -1.46 7.50
CA ASP A 76 6.71 -2.67 7.08
C ASP A 76 6.56 -2.71 5.55
N PRO A 77 6.65 -3.90 4.89
CA PRO A 77 6.38 -4.03 3.46
C PRO A 77 5.05 -3.42 3.00
N PHE A 78 4.01 -3.44 3.83
CA PHE A 78 2.72 -2.82 3.55
C PHE A 78 2.86 -1.30 3.38
N PHE A 79 3.47 -0.57 4.32
CA PHE A 79 3.61 0.88 4.24
C PHE A 79 4.50 1.32 3.08
N ARG A 80 5.56 0.55 2.78
CA ARG A 80 6.37 0.80 1.56
C ARG A 80 5.55 0.66 0.29
N LEU A 81 4.68 -0.35 0.24
CA LEU A 81 3.85 -0.61 -0.92
C LEU A 81 2.75 0.44 -1.06
N TYR A 82 2.15 0.87 0.07
CA TYR A 82 1.17 1.93 0.11
C TYR A 82 1.77 3.27 -0.34
N TYR A 83 2.97 3.63 0.14
CA TYR A 83 3.71 4.78 -0.36
C TYR A 83 3.93 4.72 -1.88
N LYS A 84 4.39 3.58 -2.40
CA LYS A 84 4.60 3.40 -3.85
C LYS A 84 3.31 3.55 -4.66
N TYR A 85 2.20 3.02 -4.15
CA TYR A 85 0.88 3.19 -4.74
C TYR A 85 0.47 4.67 -4.78
N GLU A 86 0.56 5.37 -3.65
CA GLU A 86 0.17 6.78 -3.52
C GLU A 86 1.01 7.69 -4.44
N ILE A 87 2.32 7.49 -4.47
CA ILE A 87 3.21 8.23 -5.37
C ILE A 87 2.89 7.94 -6.84
N ALA A 88 2.65 6.66 -7.19
CA ALA A 88 2.27 6.31 -8.56
C ALA A 88 0.95 6.95 -8.97
N ARG A 89 -0.04 6.97 -8.07
CA ARG A 89 -1.34 7.62 -8.29
C ARG A 89 -1.17 9.12 -8.53
N MET A 90 -0.38 9.78 -7.69
CA MET A 90 -0.15 11.23 -7.79
C MET A 90 0.62 11.65 -9.04
N LEU A 91 1.56 10.83 -9.49
CA LEU A 91 2.29 11.05 -10.72
C LEU A 91 1.51 10.61 -11.97
N ASN A 92 0.23 10.22 -11.80
CA ASN A 92 -0.64 9.69 -12.85
C ASN A 92 0.00 8.51 -13.62
N ARG A 93 0.79 7.68 -12.93
CA ARG A 93 1.41 6.46 -13.46
C ARG A 93 0.45 5.30 -13.23
N THR A 94 -0.64 5.27 -13.99
CA THR A 94 -1.78 4.38 -13.77
C THR A 94 -1.43 2.89 -13.82
N ASP A 95 -0.50 2.48 -14.70
CA ASP A 95 -0.01 1.09 -14.74
C ASP A 95 0.66 0.69 -13.42
N SER A 96 1.53 1.55 -12.90
CA SER A 96 2.24 1.32 -11.63
C SER A 96 1.28 1.38 -10.44
N ALA A 97 0.34 2.32 -10.45
CA ALA A 97 -0.68 2.43 -9.41
C ALA A 97 -1.51 1.14 -9.32
N ALA A 98 -1.98 0.62 -10.46
CA ALA A 98 -2.72 -0.64 -10.52
C ALA A 98 -1.88 -1.82 -10.02
N PHE A 99 -0.60 -1.90 -10.41
CA PHE A 99 0.31 -2.96 -9.96
C PHE A 99 0.55 -2.98 -8.44
N PHE A 100 0.78 -1.81 -7.83
CA PHE A 100 0.96 -1.74 -6.38
C PHE A 100 -0.35 -1.99 -5.62
N LEU A 101 -1.48 -1.55 -6.18
CA LEU A 101 -2.79 -1.78 -5.62
C LEU A 101 -3.20 -3.26 -5.66
N GLU A 102 -2.87 -3.99 -6.74
CA GLU A 102 -3.04 -5.46 -6.79
C GLU A 102 -2.30 -6.14 -5.63
N GLN A 103 -1.01 -5.78 -5.44
CA GLN A 103 -0.19 -6.34 -4.37
C GLN A 103 -0.70 -5.98 -2.97
N LEU A 104 -1.22 -4.75 -2.79
CA LEU A 104 -1.83 -4.33 -1.53
C LEU A 104 -3.03 -5.21 -1.22
N LEU A 105 -3.93 -5.41 -2.17
CA LEU A 105 -5.12 -6.25 -2.00
C LEU A 105 -4.83 -7.74 -1.79
N GLU A 106 -3.64 -8.21 -2.15
CA GLU A 106 -3.18 -9.58 -1.91
C GLU A 106 -2.56 -9.78 -0.52
N ARG A 107 -1.94 -8.73 0.05
CA ARG A 107 -1.13 -8.81 1.28
C ARG A 107 -1.71 -8.05 2.46
N GLY A 108 -2.64 -7.14 2.21
CA GLY A 108 -3.10 -6.15 3.17
C GLY A 108 -4.33 -6.54 3.97
N ASP A 109 -4.71 -7.82 4.02
CA ASP A 109 -5.94 -8.26 4.69
C ASP A 109 -5.97 -7.85 6.16
N GLU A 110 -4.81 -7.92 6.83
CA GLU A 110 -4.62 -7.51 8.23
C GLU A 110 -4.67 -5.99 8.44
N TYR A 111 -4.41 -5.20 7.40
CA TYR A 111 -4.35 -3.74 7.48
C TYR A 111 -5.64 -3.05 7.04
N PHE A 112 -6.36 -3.64 6.09
CA PHE A 112 -7.49 -2.97 5.47
C PHE A 112 -8.83 -3.23 6.17
N GLY A 113 -9.03 -4.41 6.75
CA GLY A 113 -10.34 -4.80 7.28
C GLY A 113 -11.47 -4.50 6.30
N ALA A 114 -12.51 -3.78 6.75
CA ALA A 114 -13.64 -3.37 5.93
C ALA A 114 -13.28 -2.35 4.81
N PHE A 115 -12.24 -1.53 5.01
CA PHE A 115 -11.78 -0.57 4.00
C PHE A 115 -11.20 -1.25 2.75
N LYS A 116 -10.91 -2.55 2.79
CA LYS A 116 -10.41 -3.33 1.64
C LYS A 116 -11.28 -3.16 0.41
N TYR A 117 -12.58 -3.01 0.60
CA TYR A 117 -13.52 -2.76 -0.48
C TYR A 117 -13.26 -1.46 -1.25
N GLN A 118 -12.87 -0.37 -0.58
CA GLN A 118 -12.55 0.89 -1.24
C GLN A 118 -11.36 0.71 -2.19
N PHE A 119 -10.36 -0.09 -1.79
CA PHE A 119 -9.22 -0.43 -2.64
C PHE A 119 -9.62 -1.29 -3.84
N TYR A 120 -10.61 -2.19 -3.70
CA TYR A 120 -11.18 -2.88 -4.85
C TYR A 120 -11.90 -1.94 -5.82
N ASP A 121 -12.65 -0.96 -5.33
CA ASP A 121 -13.34 0.02 -6.19
C ASP A 121 -12.32 0.89 -6.94
N LEU A 122 -11.26 1.35 -6.26
CA LEU A 122 -10.16 2.07 -6.88
C LEU A 122 -9.46 1.24 -7.98
N LEU A 123 -9.25 -0.05 -7.75
CA LEU A 123 -8.65 -0.94 -8.75
C LEU A 123 -9.58 -1.13 -9.95
N LEU A 124 -10.87 -1.28 -9.68
CA LEU A 124 -11.91 -1.39 -10.71
C LEU A 124 -11.97 -0.13 -11.58
N GLU A 125 -11.89 1.05 -10.98
CA GLU A 125 -11.84 2.32 -11.69
C GLU A 125 -10.60 2.44 -12.58
N LEU A 126 -9.42 2.14 -12.02
CA LEU A 126 -8.17 2.16 -12.79
C LEU A 126 -8.25 1.27 -14.03
N TYR A 127 -8.76 0.04 -13.89
CA TYR A 127 -8.92 -0.85 -15.04
C TYR A 127 -9.99 -0.40 -16.02
N THR A 128 -11.10 0.14 -15.53
CA THR A 128 -12.24 0.49 -16.38
C THR A 128 -12.02 1.80 -17.16
N PHE A 129 -11.45 2.82 -16.51
CA PHE A 129 -11.41 4.18 -17.04
C PHE A 129 -10.02 4.59 -17.53
N ASN A 130 -8.99 4.30 -16.74
CA ASN A 130 -7.64 4.77 -17.05
C ASN A 130 -6.91 3.82 -18.00
N LEU A 131 -6.91 2.53 -17.68
CA LEU A 131 -6.19 1.50 -18.43
C LEU A 131 -7.04 0.87 -19.54
N GLN A 132 -8.37 0.92 -19.38
CA GLN A 132 -9.33 0.24 -20.28
C GLN A 132 -9.01 -1.25 -20.46
N ASP A 133 -8.47 -1.88 -19.42
CA ASP A 133 -8.25 -3.32 -19.34
C ASP A 133 -9.52 -3.98 -18.78
N TYR A 134 -10.52 -4.12 -19.65
CA TYR A 134 -11.83 -4.63 -19.26
C TYR A 134 -11.79 -6.09 -18.77
N LYS A 135 -10.78 -6.87 -19.19
CA LYS A 135 -10.57 -8.23 -18.67
C LYS A 135 -10.19 -8.19 -17.20
N LYS A 136 -9.21 -7.36 -16.82
CA LYS A 136 -8.84 -7.18 -15.41
C LYS A 136 -9.93 -6.50 -14.59
N ALA A 137 -10.70 -5.59 -15.18
CA ALA A 137 -11.89 -5.01 -14.54
C ALA A 137 -12.93 -6.10 -14.18
N MET A 138 -13.23 -7.01 -15.11
CA MET A 138 -14.16 -8.13 -14.87
C MET A 138 -13.65 -9.09 -13.78
N LEU A 139 -12.35 -9.45 -13.82
CA LEU A 139 -11.72 -10.25 -12.76
C LEU A 139 -11.80 -9.56 -11.39
N THR A 140 -11.70 -8.23 -11.35
CA THR A 140 -11.85 -7.46 -10.11
C THR A 140 -13.28 -7.55 -9.58
N CYS A 141 -14.31 -7.49 -10.44
CA CYS A 141 -15.69 -7.76 -10.05
C CYS A 141 -15.88 -9.15 -9.44
N GLU A 142 -15.24 -10.18 -10.00
CA GLU A 142 -15.28 -11.55 -9.45
C GLU A 142 -14.63 -11.63 -8.05
N ARG A 143 -13.51 -10.92 -7.84
CA ARG A 143 -12.85 -10.82 -6.53
C ARG A 143 -13.72 -10.11 -5.49
N ILE A 144 -14.42 -9.04 -5.88
CA ILE A 144 -15.38 -8.33 -5.03
C ILE A 144 -16.52 -9.27 -4.64
N GLN A 145 -17.14 -9.93 -5.63
CA GLN A 145 -18.23 -10.87 -5.40
C GLN A 145 -17.85 -11.96 -4.40
N LYS A 146 -16.70 -12.62 -4.63
CA LYS A 146 -16.18 -13.64 -3.72
C LYS A 146 -15.93 -13.10 -2.31
N SER A 147 -15.48 -11.85 -2.18
CA SER A 147 -15.21 -11.25 -0.87
C SER A 147 -16.50 -10.89 -0.12
N LEU A 148 -17.56 -10.47 -0.83
CA LEU A 148 -18.89 -10.25 -0.27
C LEU A 148 -19.51 -11.58 0.23
N GLU A 149 -19.43 -12.64 -0.58
CA GLU A 149 -19.96 -13.98 -0.24
C GLU A 149 -19.30 -14.56 1.03
N ASN A 150 -18.03 -14.28 1.26
CA ASN A 150 -17.30 -14.73 2.46
C ASN A 150 -17.45 -13.78 3.67
N ASN A 151 -18.28 -12.73 3.57
CA ASN A 151 -18.46 -11.69 4.59
C ASN A 151 -17.14 -11.04 5.06
N HIS A 152 -16.14 -10.94 4.17
CA HIS A 152 -14.81 -10.43 4.51
C HIS A 152 -14.79 -8.91 4.77
N PHE A 153 -15.90 -8.20 4.53
CA PHE A 153 -16.00 -6.75 4.71
C PHE A 153 -16.76 -6.33 5.97
N GLY A 154 -17.30 -7.29 6.74
CA GLY A 154 -18.06 -7.01 7.95
C GLY A 154 -19.40 -6.29 7.70
N LYS A 155 -20.01 -5.81 8.79
CA LYS A 155 -21.35 -5.17 8.76
C LYS A 155 -21.41 -3.86 7.99
N GLU A 156 -20.26 -3.19 7.80
CA GLU A 156 -20.18 -1.88 7.16
C GLU A 156 -20.61 -1.91 5.69
N LEU A 157 -20.52 -3.08 5.04
CA LEU A 157 -20.97 -3.28 3.66
C LEU A 157 -22.12 -4.28 3.56
N GLU A 158 -22.84 -4.53 4.64
CA GLU A 158 -23.96 -5.48 4.67
C GLU A 158 -25.01 -5.12 3.62
N ASP A 159 -25.32 -3.84 3.44
CA ASP A 159 -26.25 -3.37 2.40
C ASP A 159 -25.76 -3.68 0.97
N ILE A 160 -24.44 -3.57 0.72
CA ILE A 160 -23.84 -3.89 -0.58
C ILE A 160 -23.77 -5.40 -0.78
N ALA A 161 -23.42 -6.16 0.27
CA ALA A 161 -23.39 -7.61 0.27
C ALA A 161 -24.78 -8.22 0.03
N ASN A 162 -25.82 -7.54 0.51
CA ASN A 162 -27.21 -7.94 0.35
C ASN A 162 -27.87 -7.45 -0.95
N ASP A 163 -27.20 -6.62 -1.75
CA ASP A 163 -27.66 -6.25 -3.10
C ASP A 163 -27.11 -7.24 -4.15
N PRO A 164 -27.90 -8.25 -4.60
CA PRO A 164 -27.43 -9.22 -5.59
C PRO A 164 -27.16 -8.59 -6.96
N GLN A 165 -27.65 -7.37 -7.21
CA GLN A 165 -27.43 -6.67 -8.47
C GLN A 165 -26.21 -5.77 -8.46
N TYR A 166 -25.57 -5.55 -7.30
CA TYR A 166 -24.48 -4.59 -7.20
C TYR A 166 -23.33 -4.90 -8.16
N VAL A 167 -22.77 -6.11 -8.06
CA VAL A 167 -21.66 -6.55 -8.91
C VAL A 167 -22.11 -6.71 -10.37
N GLU A 168 -23.32 -7.22 -10.61
CA GLU A 168 -23.85 -7.40 -11.96
C GLU A 168 -24.05 -6.06 -12.70
N ASN A 169 -24.48 -5.02 -11.98
CA ASN A 169 -24.57 -3.67 -12.52
C ASN A 169 -23.18 -3.14 -12.94
N ARG A 170 -22.14 -3.36 -12.12
CA ARG A 170 -20.75 -2.99 -12.47
C ARG A 170 -20.27 -3.77 -13.71
N LYS A 171 -20.48 -5.09 -13.76
CA LYS A 171 -20.15 -5.93 -14.94
C LYS A 171 -20.87 -5.44 -16.20
N LYS A 172 -22.15 -5.06 -16.10
CA LYS A 172 -22.94 -4.50 -17.22
C LYS A 172 -22.36 -3.18 -17.73
N GLN A 173 -21.91 -2.30 -16.83
CA GLN A 173 -21.25 -1.05 -17.21
C GLN A 173 -19.93 -1.30 -17.95
N ILE A 174 -19.12 -2.24 -17.48
CA ILE A 174 -17.85 -2.63 -18.12
C ILE A 174 -18.09 -3.16 -19.52
N ARG A 175 -19.02 -4.11 -19.69
CA ARG A 175 -19.41 -4.64 -21.02
C ARG A 175 -19.96 -3.57 -21.96
N LYS A 176 -20.62 -2.53 -21.43
CA LYS A 176 -21.05 -1.39 -22.24
C LYS A 176 -19.85 -0.58 -22.70
N ARG A 177 -18.86 -0.35 -21.82
CA ARG A 177 -17.63 0.41 -22.12
C ARG A 177 -16.71 -0.29 -23.12
N GLU A 178 -16.58 -1.61 -22.99
CA GLU A 178 -15.80 -2.45 -23.90
C GLU A 178 -16.19 -2.31 -25.38
N LYS A 179 -17.45 -1.96 -25.65
CA LYS A 179 -17.95 -1.75 -27.02
C LYS A 179 -17.48 -0.44 -27.65
N TYR A 180 -16.95 0.50 -26.86
CA TYR A 180 -16.45 1.78 -27.38
C TYR A 180 -14.95 1.68 -27.71
N PRO A 181 -14.49 2.31 -28.80
CA PRO A 181 -13.09 2.31 -29.17
C PRO A 181 -12.23 3.00 -28.10
N THR A 182 -11.08 2.40 -27.78
CA THR A 182 -10.10 2.98 -26.85
C THR A 182 -9.53 4.27 -27.42
N VAL A 183 -9.76 5.38 -26.73
CA VAL A 183 -9.08 6.64 -27.03
C VAL A 183 -7.66 6.58 -26.47
N LYS A 184 -6.66 6.70 -27.34
CA LYS A 184 -5.24 6.79 -26.95
C LYS A 184 -4.68 8.13 -27.39
N PHE A 185 -3.94 8.76 -26.49
CA PHE A 185 -3.11 9.91 -26.83
C PHE A 185 -1.71 9.42 -27.17
N SER A 186 -1.23 9.72 -28.38
CA SER A 186 0.15 9.47 -28.78
C SER A 186 0.82 10.78 -29.15
N ARG A 187 2.02 11.03 -28.63
CA ARG A 187 2.86 12.13 -29.10
C ARG A 187 3.50 11.71 -30.42
N LYS A 188 3.33 12.52 -31.46
CA LYS A 188 4.12 12.37 -32.68
C LYS A 188 5.58 12.61 -32.33
N ASP A 189 6.45 11.67 -32.68
CA ASP A 189 7.89 11.65 -32.37
C ASP A 189 8.53 13.02 -32.66
N SER A 190 8.58 13.85 -31.63
CA SER A 190 9.13 15.18 -31.70
C SER A 190 9.66 15.53 -30.31
N ASN A 191 10.96 15.79 -30.25
CA ASN A 191 11.63 16.30 -29.06
C ASN A 191 11.19 17.74 -28.74
N ASN A 192 10.27 18.32 -29.52
CA ASN A 192 9.77 19.67 -29.32
C ASN A 192 8.88 19.70 -28.07
N PRO A 193 9.22 20.48 -27.03
CA PRO A 193 8.35 20.64 -25.86
C PRO A 193 6.95 21.07 -26.31
N LEU A 194 5.91 20.62 -25.59
CA LEU A 194 4.55 21.10 -25.79
C LEU A 194 4.55 22.62 -25.57
N LYS A 195 4.32 23.38 -26.64
CA LYS A 195 4.16 24.83 -26.57
C LYS A 195 2.69 25.12 -26.38
N PHE A 196 2.32 25.76 -25.28
CA PHE A 196 0.99 26.33 -25.12
C PHE A 196 0.81 27.42 -26.19
N LYS A 197 -0.33 27.38 -26.88
CA LYS A 197 -0.61 28.30 -28.00
C LYS A 197 -0.87 29.73 -27.52
N ASP A 198 -1.30 29.89 -26.27
CA ASP A 198 -1.61 31.16 -25.61
C ASP A 198 -1.31 31.09 -24.10
N ASP A 199 -1.26 32.24 -23.43
CA ASP A 199 -1.22 32.39 -21.96
C ASP A 199 -2.53 31.97 -21.26
N ASN A 200 -3.48 31.43 -22.02
CA ASN A 200 -4.75 30.97 -21.49
C ASN A 200 -4.56 29.72 -20.63
N LYS A 201 -5.27 29.68 -19.50
CA LYS A 201 -5.21 28.61 -18.49
C LYS A 201 -5.72 27.24 -18.96
N PHE A 202 -6.03 27.06 -20.24
CA PHE A 202 -6.68 25.88 -20.78
C PHE A 202 -5.94 25.31 -22.00
N LEU A 203 -5.91 23.98 -22.08
CA LEU A 203 -5.42 23.24 -23.24
C LEU A 203 -6.57 22.99 -24.21
N PHE A 204 -6.45 23.51 -25.43
CA PHE A 204 -7.36 23.23 -26.54
C PHE A 204 -6.68 22.31 -27.55
N PHE A 205 -7.44 21.40 -28.15
CA PHE A 205 -6.96 20.48 -29.18
C PHE A 205 -7.95 20.46 -30.33
N ASP A 206 -7.45 20.59 -31.56
CA ASP A 206 -8.25 20.35 -32.75
C ASP A 206 -8.54 18.84 -32.85
N ALA A 207 -9.82 18.47 -32.84
CA ALA A 207 -10.23 17.08 -32.97
C ALA A 207 -10.68 16.79 -34.40
N VAL A 208 -10.10 15.78 -35.06
CA VAL A 208 -10.57 15.34 -36.38
C VAL A 208 -11.51 14.15 -36.22
N TYR A 209 -12.78 14.35 -36.55
CA TYR A 209 -13.80 13.30 -36.56
C TYR A 209 -14.41 13.19 -37.96
N ASN A 210 -14.36 11.99 -38.56
CA ASN A 210 -14.85 11.75 -39.92
C ASN A 210 -14.32 12.77 -40.95
N ASN A 211 -13.01 13.03 -40.94
CA ASN A 211 -12.32 14.01 -41.79
C ASN A 211 -12.80 15.47 -41.65
N LYS A 212 -13.53 15.80 -40.58
CA LYS A 212 -13.86 17.18 -40.22
C LYS A 212 -13.09 17.58 -38.97
N THR A 213 -12.43 18.73 -39.03
CA THR A 213 -11.81 19.35 -37.87
C THR A 213 -12.88 20.04 -37.04
N LEU A 214 -12.95 19.69 -35.76
CA LEU A 214 -13.73 20.33 -34.72
C LEU A 214 -12.75 21.16 -33.88
N HIS A 215 -13.09 22.43 -33.67
CA HIS A 215 -12.32 23.37 -32.85
C HIS A 215 -12.87 23.41 -31.42
#